data_AF-A0A7X9I4Z0-F1
#
_entry.id   AF-A0A7X9I4Z0-F1
#
_cell.length_a   1.000
_cell.length_b   1.000
_cell.length_c   1.000
_cell.angle_alpha   90.00
_cell.angle_beta   90.00
_cell.angle_gamma   90.00
#
_symmetry.space_group_name_H-M   'P 1'
#
loop_
_entity.id
_entity.type
_entity.pdbx_description
1 polymer ?
#
loop_
_entity_poly.entity_id
_entity_poly.type
_entity_poly.pdbx_seq_one_letter_code
_entity_poly.pdbx_strand_id
1 'polypeptide(L)'
;MFAKGFENRCNMDGEQIFQLPVKKTIGNLFIFCFLLAGLSGGSFLIAISMQNAGYRILGYILGILFALLICMMLFQIIQVSRSQYRIEREGLTICWGFQRMVIPIQEIEWIRPYDQMGYTIPLPSLERIGILTGRLFYQDLGEILFFATRQQKAILIGTSQEVLFLSPLDADAFQEGIQEAVYLGSIAPLERKSIQMESPVRAMRANPALYIPLIIGIMLSLLLFVLFGFLVNRQAAIQVGLVLFESPAGIIIIPILATIFNVLNTIFAPRIMKNEKLRVYAYLLAYTGPFISFMLILSMLLGMIE
;
A
#
# COMPACT_ATOMS: atom_id res chain seq x y z
N MET A 1 2.86 28.73 -2.77
CA MET A 1 3.53 29.51 -3.84
C MET A 1 4.23 28.59 -4.86
N PHE A 2 3.61 27.49 -5.28
CA PHE A 2 4.16 26.58 -6.31
C PHE A 2 3.06 26.17 -7.27
N ALA A 3 2.72 27.08 -8.18
CA ALA A 3 1.90 26.83 -9.35
C ALA A 3 2.29 27.85 -10.42
N LYS A 4 3.54 27.76 -10.90
CA LYS A 4 3.94 28.43 -12.13
C LYS A 4 3.95 27.37 -13.24
N GLY A 5 3.33 27.72 -14.36
CA GLY A 5 3.03 26.83 -15.47
C GLY A 5 4.25 26.01 -15.90
N PHE A 6 4.05 24.70 -16.00
CA PHE A 6 4.92 23.84 -16.79
C PHE A 6 4.19 23.57 -18.09
N GLU A 7 4.48 24.46 -19.02
CA GLU A 7 4.26 24.39 -20.45
C GLU A 7 4.71 23.02 -20.98
N ASN A 8 3.95 22.44 -21.93
CA ASN A 8 4.28 21.19 -22.61
C ASN A 8 5.69 21.31 -23.20
N ARG A 9 6.69 20.70 -22.55
CA ARG A 9 8.07 20.73 -23.04
C ARG A 9 8.23 19.66 -24.11
N CYS A 10 8.14 20.08 -25.36
CA CYS A 10 8.66 19.31 -26.50
C CYS A 10 10.19 19.36 -26.43
N ASN A 11 10.82 18.21 -26.17
CA ASN A 11 12.27 18.08 -26.25
C ASN A 11 12.67 17.71 -27.69
N MET A 12 13.86 18.10 -28.16
CA MET A 12 14.29 18.00 -29.56
C MET A 12 14.32 16.57 -30.16
N ASP A 13 14.00 15.54 -29.38
CA ASP A 13 13.97 14.12 -29.78
C ASP A 13 12.55 13.60 -30.13
N GLY A 14 11.54 14.48 -30.20
CA GLY A 14 10.14 14.09 -30.47
C GLY A 14 9.42 13.48 -29.26
N GLU A 15 9.98 13.67 -28.07
CA GLU A 15 9.45 13.15 -26.81
C GLU A 15 8.38 14.09 -26.24
N GLN A 16 7.16 13.58 -26.06
CA GLN A 16 6.04 14.32 -25.49
C GLN A 16 5.70 13.81 -24.09
N ILE A 17 5.71 14.71 -23.08
CA ILE A 17 5.45 14.36 -21.68
C ILE A 17 4.09 14.91 -21.26
N PHE A 18 3.19 14.02 -20.83
CA PHE A 18 1.85 14.35 -20.36
C PHE A 18 1.74 14.11 -18.84
N GLN A 19 1.26 15.13 -18.12
CA GLN A 19 1.05 15.05 -16.68
C GLN A 19 -0.33 14.50 -16.33
N LEU A 20 -0.47 13.96 -15.13
CA LEU A 20 -1.76 13.56 -14.58
C LEU A 20 -2.47 14.75 -13.91
N PRO A 21 -3.82 14.78 -13.89
CA PRO A 21 -4.58 15.73 -13.10
C PRO A 21 -4.50 15.36 -11.60
N VAL A 22 -3.38 15.71 -10.96
CA VAL A 22 -3.07 15.32 -9.58
C VAL A 22 -3.53 16.33 -8.52
N LYS A 23 -3.80 17.58 -8.90
CA LYS A 23 -4.02 18.69 -7.94
C LYS A 23 -5.18 18.46 -6.97
N LYS A 24 -6.32 17.97 -7.46
CA LYS A 24 -7.51 17.70 -6.62
C LYS A 24 -7.32 16.47 -5.73
N THR A 25 -6.76 15.40 -6.27
CA THR A 25 -6.45 14.16 -5.53
C THR A 25 -5.45 14.43 -4.40
N ILE A 26 -4.36 15.15 -4.69
CA ILE A 26 -3.36 15.53 -3.68
C ILE A 26 -3.99 16.41 -2.59
N GLY A 27 -4.85 17.36 -2.96
CA GLY A 27 -5.61 18.18 -2.00
C GLY A 27 -6.45 17.34 -1.04
N ASN A 28 -7.24 16.39 -1.56
CA ASN A 28 -8.05 15.48 -0.75
C ASN A 28 -7.19 14.60 0.19
N LEU A 29 -6.06 14.08 -0.32
CA LEU A 29 -5.12 13.29 0.48
C LEU A 29 -4.48 14.12 1.60
N PHE A 30 -4.12 15.39 1.35
CA PHE A 30 -3.60 16.27 2.39
C PHE A 30 -4.62 16.57 3.48
N ILE A 31 -5.88 16.82 3.11
CA ILE A 31 -6.97 17.05 4.07
C ILE A 31 -7.14 15.80 4.95
N PHE A 32 -7.16 14.62 4.34
CA PHE A 32 -7.29 13.35 5.08
C PHE A 32 -6.09 13.11 6.01
N CYS A 33 -4.88 13.39 5.53
CA CYS A 33 -3.65 13.33 6.32
C CYS A 33 -3.69 14.27 7.54
N PHE A 34 -4.20 15.50 7.36
CA PHE A 34 -4.35 16.47 8.45
C PHE A 34 -5.36 16.01 9.49
N LEU A 35 -6.51 15.48 9.05
CA LEU A 35 -7.53 14.92 9.95
C LEU A 35 -6.96 13.76 10.77
N LEU A 36 -6.26 12.82 10.12
CA LEU A 36 -5.60 11.71 10.81
C LEU A 36 -4.51 12.18 11.76
N ALA A 37 -3.74 13.21 11.41
CA ALA A 37 -2.73 13.79 12.29
C ALA A 37 -3.37 14.39 13.56
N GLY A 38 -4.52 15.04 13.43
CA GLY A 38 -5.33 15.48 14.56
C GLY A 38 -5.79 14.33 15.45
N LEU A 39 -6.30 13.24 14.86
CA LEU A 39 -6.71 12.04 15.61
C LEU A 39 -5.53 11.36 16.33
N SER A 40 -4.39 11.24 15.65
CA SER A 40 -3.15 10.70 16.21
C SER A 40 -2.69 11.56 17.39
N GLY A 41 -2.51 12.87 17.18
CA GLY A 41 -2.09 13.80 18.22
C GLY A 41 -3.05 13.85 19.40
N GLY A 42 -4.37 13.89 19.13
CA GLY A 42 -5.40 13.82 20.16
C GLY A 42 -5.33 12.54 20.98
N SER A 43 -5.10 11.39 20.34
CA SER A 43 -4.93 10.11 21.03
C SER A 43 -3.72 10.12 21.98
N PHE A 44 -2.59 10.68 21.54
CA PHE A 44 -1.39 10.85 22.38
C PHE A 44 -1.63 11.80 23.56
N LEU A 45 -2.28 12.95 23.33
CA LEU A 45 -2.56 13.92 24.38
C LEU A 45 -3.52 13.35 25.44
N ILE A 46 -4.59 12.66 25.00
CA ILE A 46 -5.51 11.99 25.90
C ILE A 46 -4.78 10.90 26.70
N ALA A 47 -3.94 10.09 26.03
CA ALA A 47 -3.17 9.04 26.70
C ALA A 47 -2.28 9.56 27.84
N ILE A 48 -1.62 10.70 27.64
CA ILE A 48 -0.77 11.33 28.66
C ILE A 48 -1.60 11.77 29.88
N SER A 49 -2.83 12.23 29.66
CA SER A 49 -3.73 12.65 30.74
C SER A 49 -4.36 11.48 31.52
N MET A 50 -4.24 10.24 31.04
CA MET A 50 -4.82 9.07 31.71
C MET A 50 -3.95 8.61 32.88
N GLN A 51 -4.57 8.53 34.06
CA GLN A 51 -3.92 8.04 35.28
C GLN A 51 -3.68 6.53 35.26
N ASN A 52 -4.58 5.76 34.63
CA ASN A 52 -4.45 4.31 34.50
C ASN A 52 -3.53 3.94 33.32
N ALA A 53 -2.51 3.12 33.61
CA ALA A 53 -1.51 2.69 32.63
C ALA A 53 -2.10 1.92 31.44
N GLY A 54 -3.17 1.15 31.64
CA GLY A 54 -3.84 0.38 30.56
C GLY A 54 -4.48 1.28 29.51
N TYR A 55 -5.28 2.24 29.94
CA TYR A 55 -5.89 3.22 29.03
C TYR A 55 -4.85 4.10 28.33
N ARG A 56 -3.75 4.43 29.01
CA ARG A 56 -2.62 5.15 28.42
C ARG A 56 -1.96 4.36 27.29
N ILE A 57 -1.66 3.07 27.50
CA ILE A 57 -1.08 2.21 26.47
C ILE A 57 -2.04 2.04 25.29
N LEU A 58 -3.34 1.87 25.54
CA LEU A 58 -4.36 1.77 24.49
C LEU A 58 -4.40 3.04 23.64
N GLY A 59 -4.34 4.22 24.28
CA GLY A 59 -4.25 5.51 23.57
C GLY A 59 -2.99 5.65 22.72
N TYR A 60 -1.83 5.17 23.20
CA TYR A 60 -0.59 5.15 22.40
C TYR A 60 -0.68 4.21 21.20
N ILE A 61 -1.24 3.01 21.38
CA ILE A 61 -1.46 2.06 20.27
C ILE A 61 -2.35 2.69 19.20
N LEU A 62 -3.44 3.34 19.61
CA LEU A 62 -4.36 4.01 18.69
C LEU A 62 -3.67 5.16 17.95
N GLY A 63 -2.87 5.97 18.66
CA GLY A 63 -2.04 7.02 18.05
C GLY A 63 -1.06 6.48 17.01
N ILE A 64 -0.33 5.40 17.34
CA ILE A 64 0.60 4.74 16.41
C ILE A 64 -0.14 4.18 15.18
N LEU A 65 -1.32 3.59 15.35
CA LEU A 65 -2.13 3.08 14.25
C LEU A 65 -2.53 4.20 13.27
N PHE A 66 -2.97 5.34 13.78
CA PHE A 66 -3.27 6.51 12.96
C PHE A 66 -2.01 7.08 12.30
N ALA A 67 -0.88 7.13 13.01
CA ALA A 67 0.40 7.54 12.45
C ALA A 67 0.87 6.64 11.29
N LEU A 68 0.66 5.31 11.40
CA LEU A 68 0.94 4.38 10.32
C LEU A 68 0.08 4.67 9.09
N LEU A 69 -1.21 4.93 9.29
CA LEU A 69 -2.14 5.28 8.20
C LEU A 69 -1.73 6.59 7.50
N ILE A 70 -1.26 7.58 8.26
CA ILE A 70 -0.68 8.83 7.73
C ILE A 70 0.53 8.52 6.86
N CYS A 71 1.46 7.69 7.32
CA CYS A 71 2.65 7.31 6.55
C CYS A 71 2.27 6.64 5.21
N MET A 72 1.29 5.74 5.23
CA MET A 72 0.77 5.11 4.01
C MET A 72 0.15 6.15 3.04
N MET A 73 -0.59 7.13 3.56
CA MET A 73 -1.18 8.21 2.75
C MET A 73 -0.12 9.14 2.16
N LEU A 74 0.91 9.52 2.93
CA LEU A 74 2.04 10.31 2.44
C LEU A 74 2.78 9.58 1.32
N PHE A 75 2.96 8.27 1.46
CA PHE A 75 3.55 7.44 0.40
C PHE A 75 2.69 7.48 -0.88
N GLN A 76 1.35 7.45 -0.77
CA GLN A 76 0.47 7.61 -1.93
C GLN A 76 0.58 9.01 -2.56
N ILE A 77 0.68 10.07 -1.76
CA ILE A 77 0.91 11.43 -2.29
C ILE A 77 2.20 11.48 -3.11
N ILE A 78 3.28 10.89 -2.61
CA ILE A 78 4.57 10.83 -3.33
C ILE A 78 4.43 10.03 -4.63
N GLN A 79 3.74 8.89 -4.60
CA GLN A 79 3.52 8.08 -5.80
C GLN A 79 2.73 8.82 -6.88
N VAL A 80 1.62 9.45 -6.50
CA VAL A 80 0.77 10.21 -7.43
C VAL A 80 1.51 11.46 -7.93
N SER A 81 2.24 12.17 -7.07
CA SER A 81 3.02 13.37 -7.46
C SER A 81 4.12 13.05 -8.47
N ARG A 82 4.71 11.85 -8.41
CA ARG A 82 5.75 11.39 -9.35
C ARG A 82 5.19 10.70 -10.59
N SER A 83 3.86 10.58 -10.73
CA SER A 83 3.25 9.92 -11.88
C SER A 83 3.25 10.82 -13.11
N GLN A 84 3.63 10.26 -14.25
CA GLN A 84 3.69 10.96 -15.55
C GLN A 84 3.57 9.95 -16.69
N TYR A 85 3.01 10.39 -17.81
CA TYR A 85 3.02 9.64 -19.06
C TYR A 85 4.02 10.27 -20.01
N ARG A 86 4.76 9.44 -20.73
CA ARG A 86 5.76 9.86 -21.70
C ARG A 86 5.52 9.08 -22.98
N ILE A 87 5.26 9.80 -24.06
CA ILE A 87 5.13 9.24 -25.40
C ILE A 87 6.50 9.41 -26.06
N GLU A 88 7.09 8.28 -26.45
CA GLU A 88 8.31 8.19 -27.22
C GLU A 88 7.96 7.58 -28.58
N ARG A 89 8.81 7.81 -29.59
CA ARG A 89 8.59 7.27 -30.95
C ARG A 89 8.53 5.73 -30.98
N GLU A 90 9.14 5.08 -30.01
CA GLU A 90 9.20 3.62 -29.91
C GLU A 90 8.08 3.02 -29.03
N GLY A 91 7.41 3.84 -28.22
CA GLY A 91 6.35 3.35 -27.33
C GLY A 91 5.86 4.34 -26.28
N LEU A 92 4.88 3.89 -25.49
CA LEU A 92 4.31 4.62 -24.37
C LEU A 92 4.97 4.18 -23.07
N THR A 93 5.63 5.12 -22.40
CA THR A 93 6.21 4.93 -21.07
C THR A 93 5.29 5.52 -20.01
N ILE A 94 4.72 4.66 -19.17
CA ILE A 94 3.92 5.03 -18.01
C ILE A 94 4.82 5.00 -16.77
N CYS A 95 5.03 6.16 -16.15
CA CYS A 95 5.69 6.25 -14.84
C CYS A 95 4.62 6.40 -13.76
N TRP A 96 4.53 5.42 -12.85
CA TRP A 96 3.63 5.47 -11.70
C TRP A 96 4.44 5.42 -10.40
N GLY A 97 4.67 6.58 -9.79
CA GLY A 97 5.48 6.70 -8.58
C GLY A 97 6.93 6.28 -8.79
N PHE A 98 7.27 5.09 -8.30
CA PHE A 98 8.61 4.47 -8.43
C PHE A 98 8.66 3.37 -9.50
N GLN A 99 7.53 3.07 -10.14
CA GLN A 99 7.40 2.03 -11.14
C GLN A 99 7.37 2.67 -12.54
N ARG A 100 8.00 1.99 -13.51
CA ARG A 100 7.99 2.36 -14.92
C ARG A 100 7.50 1.17 -15.73
N MET A 101 6.47 1.38 -16.54
CA MET A 101 5.96 0.42 -17.51
C MET A 101 6.18 0.97 -18.91
N VAL A 102 6.77 0.17 -19.80
CA VAL A 102 7.03 0.55 -21.19
C VAL A 102 6.20 -0.37 -22.09
N ILE A 103 5.37 0.24 -22.93
CA ILE A 103 4.50 -0.45 -23.89
C ILE A 103 4.98 -0.09 -25.30
N PRO A 104 5.46 -1.07 -26.09
CA PRO A 104 5.86 -0.84 -27.47
C PRO A 104 4.69 -0.35 -28.31
N ILE A 105 4.93 0.56 -29.25
CA ILE A 105 3.86 1.10 -30.11
C ILE A 105 3.15 0.01 -30.93
N GLN A 106 3.85 -1.06 -31.27
CA GLN A 106 3.34 -2.20 -32.05
C GLN A 106 2.29 -3.02 -31.29
N GLU A 107 2.29 -2.95 -29.95
CA GLU A 107 1.32 -3.68 -29.13
C GLU A 107 0.00 -2.92 -28.98
N ILE A 108 -0.06 -1.65 -29.38
CA ILE A 108 -1.27 -0.82 -29.27
C ILE A 108 -2.20 -1.15 -30.44
N GLU A 109 -3.34 -1.78 -30.14
CA GLU A 109 -4.32 -2.18 -31.15
C GLU A 109 -5.37 -1.09 -31.39
N TRP A 110 -5.80 -0.42 -30.33
CA TRP A 110 -6.82 0.62 -30.40
C TRP A 110 -6.71 1.60 -29.23
N ILE A 111 -7.18 2.83 -29.47
CA ILE A 111 -7.23 3.91 -28.48
C ILE A 111 -8.62 4.51 -28.55
N ARG A 112 -9.33 4.58 -27.41
CA ARG A 112 -10.67 5.17 -27.34
C ARG A 112 -10.85 5.97 -26.06
N PRO A 113 -11.45 7.17 -26.11
CA PRO A 113 -11.83 7.89 -24.90
C PRO A 113 -12.96 7.15 -24.19
N TYR A 114 -12.91 7.14 -22.85
CA TYR A 114 -13.87 6.42 -22.01
C TYR A 114 -15.32 6.91 -22.24
N ASP A 115 -15.49 8.21 -22.47
CA ASP A 115 -16.81 8.82 -22.70
C ASP A 115 -17.50 8.28 -23.98
N GLN A 116 -16.77 7.67 -24.90
CA GLN A 116 -17.29 7.09 -26.15
C GLN A 116 -17.47 5.57 -26.09
N MET A 117 -17.09 4.91 -24.99
CA MET A 117 -17.06 3.45 -24.93
C MET A 117 -18.45 2.81 -24.77
N GLY A 118 -19.47 3.56 -24.36
CA GLY A 118 -20.84 3.06 -24.21
C GLY A 118 -21.07 2.07 -23.06
N TYR A 119 -20.02 1.59 -22.41
CA TYR A 119 -20.07 0.67 -21.26
C TYR A 119 -19.52 1.33 -19.99
N THR A 120 -20.11 1.01 -18.84
CA THR A 120 -19.60 1.47 -17.54
C THR A 120 -18.63 0.44 -16.97
N ILE A 121 -17.35 0.81 -16.85
CA ILE A 121 -16.32 -0.08 -16.33
C ILE A 121 -16.35 -0.01 -14.79
N PRO A 122 -16.32 -1.15 -14.07
CA PRO A 122 -16.25 -1.16 -12.61
C PRO A 122 -14.96 -0.52 -12.14
N LEU A 123 -15.06 0.36 -11.16
CA LEU A 123 -13.92 1.14 -10.68
C LEU A 123 -13.23 0.44 -9.51
N PRO A 124 -11.90 0.57 -9.39
CA PRO A 124 -11.17 0.02 -8.25
C PRO A 124 -11.60 0.70 -6.95
N SER A 125 -11.46 -0.03 -5.83
CA SER A 125 -11.93 0.35 -4.50
C SER A 125 -11.40 1.70 -3.96
N LEU A 126 -10.34 2.26 -4.56
CA LEU A 126 -9.69 3.51 -4.15
C LEU A 126 -10.14 4.74 -4.95
N GLU A 127 -11.16 4.62 -5.81
CA GLU A 127 -11.76 5.74 -6.54
C GLU A 127 -12.14 6.91 -5.62
N ARG A 128 -12.72 6.62 -4.45
CA ARG A 128 -13.23 7.64 -3.52
C ARG A 128 -12.13 8.58 -3.00
N ILE A 129 -10.88 8.13 -3.04
CA ILE A 129 -9.68 8.87 -2.62
C ILE A 129 -9.02 9.54 -3.84
N GLY A 130 -9.52 9.30 -5.06
CA GLY A 130 -9.01 9.87 -6.31
C GLY A 130 -7.80 9.13 -6.87
N ILE A 131 -7.61 7.86 -6.49
CA ILE A 131 -6.52 7.00 -6.96
C ILE A 131 -7.15 5.78 -7.63
N LEU A 132 -7.08 5.75 -8.96
CA LEU A 132 -7.50 4.62 -9.77
C LEU A 132 -6.25 3.84 -10.15
N THR A 133 -5.77 3.01 -9.23
CA THR A 133 -4.65 2.11 -9.46
C THR A 133 -5.07 0.69 -9.14
N GLY A 134 -4.85 -0.23 -10.06
CA GLY A 134 -5.17 -1.63 -9.83
C GLY A 134 -5.34 -2.43 -11.11
N ARG A 135 -5.74 -3.69 -10.92
CA ARG A 135 -6.12 -4.62 -11.98
C ARG A 135 -7.56 -5.04 -11.75
N LEU A 136 -8.40 -4.92 -12.77
CA LEU A 136 -9.76 -5.44 -12.75
C LEU A 136 -9.96 -6.30 -13.99
N PHE A 137 -10.57 -7.47 -13.83
CA PHE A 137 -10.99 -8.26 -14.98
C PHE A 137 -12.42 -7.87 -15.35
N TYR A 138 -12.66 -7.57 -16.63
CA TYR A 138 -13.98 -7.30 -17.18
C TYR A 138 -14.26 -8.27 -18.33
N GLN A 139 -15.44 -8.88 -18.35
CA GLN A 139 -15.75 -9.99 -19.26
C GLN A 139 -15.58 -9.62 -20.74
N ASP A 140 -15.89 -8.38 -21.12
CA ASP A 140 -15.81 -7.94 -22.52
C ASP A 140 -14.46 -7.31 -22.91
N LEU A 141 -13.64 -6.89 -21.93
CA LEU A 141 -12.37 -6.16 -22.17
C LEU A 141 -11.12 -6.88 -21.67
N GLY A 142 -11.25 -8.00 -20.96
CA GLY A 142 -10.13 -8.74 -20.37
C GLY A 142 -9.56 -8.08 -19.11
N GLU A 143 -8.24 -8.20 -18.91
CA GLU A 143 -7.56 -7.53 -17.78
C GLU A 143 -7.40 -6.04 -18.06
N ILE A 144 -7.96 -5.20 -17.19
CA ILE A 144 -7.87 -3.74 -17.21
C ILE A 144 -6.88 -3.27 -16.15
N LEU A 145 -5.82 -2.60 -16.57
CA LEU A 145 -4.86 -1.90 -15.72
C LEU A 145 -5.24 -0.44 -15.55
N PHE A 146 -5.52 -0.04 -14.31
CA PHE A 146 -5.80 1.35 -13.98
C PHE A 146 -4.52 2.07 -13.59
N PHE A 147 -4.23 3.16 -14.32
CA PHE A 147 -3.25 4.16 -13.97
C PHE A 147 -3.88 5.53 -14.17
N ALA A 148 -4.84 5.89 -13.31
CA ALA A 148 -5.56 7.14 -13.43
C ALA A 148 -5.82 7.80 -12.06
N THR A 149 -6.09 9.09 -12.07
CA THR A 149 -6.57 9.82 -10.88
C THR A 149 -8.03 10.24 -10.99
N ARG A 150 -8.60 10.17 -12.20
CA ARG A 150 -10.00 10.54 -12.47
C ARG A 150 -10.56 9.75 -13.66
N GLN A 151 -11.87 9.55 -13.68
CA GLN A 151 -12.58 8.96 -14.83
C GLN A 151 -12.82 9.94 -15.98
N GLN A 152 -13.08 11.21 -15.65
CA GLN A 152 -13.40 12.21 -16.67
C GLN A 152 -12.18 12.44 -17.56
N LYS A 153 -12.40 12.44 -18.89
CA LYS A 153 -11.34 12.52 -19.90
C LYS A 153 -10.32 11.37 -19.83
N ALA A 154 -10.74 10.21 -19.31
CA ALA A 154 -9.91 9.02 -19.36
C ALA A 154 -9.86 8.44 -20.78
N ILE A 155 -8.74 7.84 -21.12
CA ILE A 155 -8.47 7.16 -22.37
C ILE A 155 -8.17 5.71 -22.06
N LEU A 156 -8.78 4.82 -22.85
CA LEU A 156 -8.47 3.41 -22.85
C LEU A 156 -7.57 3.09 -24.03
N ILE A 157 -6.49 2.37 -23.73
CA ILE A 157 -5.56 1.85 -24.72
C ILE A 157 -5.64 0.33 -24.65
N GLY A 158 -6.14 -0.30 -25.70
CA GLY A 158 -6.09 -1.74 -25.85
C GLY A 158 -4.72 -2.18 -26.32
N THR A 159 -4.08 -3.05 -25.54
CA THR A 159 -2.88 -3.78 -25.98
C THR A 159 -3.22 -5.25 -26.22
N SER A 160 -2.34 -5.97 -26.91
CA SER A 160 -2.49 -7.42 -27.18
C SER A 160 -2.66 -8.31 -25.94
N GLN A 161 -2.30 -7.81 -24.74
CA GLN A 161 -2.43 -8.56 -23.48
C GLN A 161 -3.47 -7.98 -22.52
N GLU A 162 -3.62 -6.66 -22.48
CA GLU A 162 -4.39 -5.96 -21.44
C GLU A 162 -4.86 -4.57 -21.89
N VAL A 163 -5.91 -4.07 -21.26
CA VAL A 163 -6.46 -2.74 -21.52
C VAL A 163 -5.97 -1.76 -20.45
N LEU A 164 -5.38 -0.65 -20.86
CA LEU A 164 -4.87 0.37 -19.96
C LEU A 164 -5.89 1.50 -19.82
N PHE A 165 -6.22 1.87 -18.58
CA PHE A 165 -7.09 3.00 -18.25
C PHE A 165 -6.22 4.15 -17.75
N LEU A 166 -6.04 5.17 -18.60
CA LEU A 166 -5.18 6.33 -18.36
C LEU A 166 -6.01 7.61 -18.26
N SER A 167 -5.60 8.56 -17.42
CA SER A 167 -6.24 9.89 -17.35
C SER A 167 -5.21 11.00 -17.52
N PRO A 168 -4.81 11.34 -18.76
CA PRO A 168 -3.94 12.49 -19.01
C PRO A 168 -4.65 13.81 -18.70
N LEU A 169 -3.89 14.87 -18.43
CA LEU A 169 -4.43 16.21 -18.21
C LEU A 169 -5.16 16.73 -19.45
N ASP A 170 -4.60 16.44 -20.63
CA ASP A 170 -5.14 16.77 -21.93
C ASP A 170 -5.31 15.47 -22.74
N ALA A 171 -6.55 15.07 -22.96
CA ALA A 171 -6.87 13.81 -23.61
C ALA A 171 -6.71 13.90 -25.14
N ASP A 172 -7.03 15.05 -25.71
CA ASP A 172 -7.02 15.25 -27.16
C ASP A 172 -5.57 15.30 -27.66
N ALA A 173 -4.73 16.12 -27.00
CA ALA A 173 -3.29 16.20 -27.31
C ALA A 173 -2.56 14.86 -27.08
N PHE A 174 -2.99 14.05 -26.11
CA PHE A 174 -2.43 12.73 -25.88
C PHE A 174 -2.78 11.74 -27.01
N GLN A 175 -4.00 11.79 -27.55
CA GLN A 175 -4.38 10.97 -28.71
C GLN A 175 -3.60 11.37 -29.96
N GLU A 176 -3.49 12.67 -30.22
CA GLU A 176 -2.70 13.20 -31.34
C GLU A 176 -1.23 12.76 -31.25
N GLY A 177 -0.63 12.84 -30.06
CA GLY A 177 0.75 12.40 -29.83
C GLY A 177 0.97 10.91 -30.08
N ILE A 178 0.02 10.04 -29.69
CA ILE A 178 0.14 8.60 -30.03
C ILE A 178 -0.05 8.39 -31.54
N GLN A 179 -1.01 9.06 -32.19
CA GLN A 179 -1.21 8.94 -33.62
C GLN A 179 0.04 9.37 -34.40
N GLU A 180 0.65 10.49 -34.02
CA GLU A 180 1.92 10.96 -34.58
C GLU A 180 3.04 9.92 -34.41
N ALA A 181 3.18 9.35 -33.21
CA ALA A 181 4.16 8.29 -32.95
C ALA A 181 3.92 7.03 -33.81
N VAL A 182 2.65 6.64 -34.03
CA VAL A 182 2.27 5.54 -34.93
C VAL A 182 2.63 5.88 -36.38
N TYR A 183 2.33 7.10 -36.85
CA TYR A 183 2.66 7.53 -38.22
C TYR A 183 4.16 7.57 -38.49
N LEU A 184 4.96 7.97 -37.49
CA LEU A 184 6.41 8.04 -37.61
C LEU A 184 7.11 6.68 -37.68
N GLY A 185 6.41 5.62 -37.26
CA GLY A 185 6.93 4.25 -37.22
C GLY A 185 8.07 4.06 -36.22
N SER A 186 8.23 2.83 -35.75
CA SER A 186 9.32 2.44 -34.85
C SER A 186 10.56 2.04 -35.67
N ILE A 187 11.72 2.61 -35.32
CA ILE A 187 13.02 2.30 -35.96
C ILE A 187 13.70 1.11 -35.27
N ALA A 188 13.39 0.86 -34.00
CA ALA A 188 13.81 -0.32 -33.24
C ALA A 188 12.67 -0.78 -32.31
N PRO A 189 12.26 -2.06 -32.34
CA PRO A 189 11.24 -2.56 -31.44
C PRO A 189 11.80 -2.62 -30.00
N LEU A 190 11.20 -1.85 -29.10
CA LEU A 190 11.48 -1.95 -27.67
C LEU A 190 10.96 -3.30 -27.14
N GLU A 191 11.76 -3.99 -26.32
CA GLU A 191 11.24 -5.12 -25.55
C GLU A 191 10.25 -4.61 -24.49
N ARG A 192 9.05 -5.18 -24.47
CA ARG A 192 8.04 -4.88 -23.45
C ARG A 192 8.62 -5.13 -22.06
N LYS A 193 8.73 -4.08 -21.26
CA LYS A 193 9.08 -4.18 -19.85
C LYS A 193 7.84 -3.90 -19.01
N SER A 194 7.05 -4.95 -18.79
CA SER A 194 5.96 -4.91 -17.81
C SER A 194 6.52 -5.21 -16.42
N ILE A 195 6.38 -4.26 -15.49
CA ILE A 195 6.61 -4.58 -14.08
C ILE A 195 5.37 -5.35 -13.62
N GLN A 196 5.53 -6.66 -13.42
CA GLN A 196 4.49 -7.53 -12.89
C GLN A 196 4.04 -6.98 -11.54
N MET A 197 2.85 -6.39 -11.52
CA MET A 197 2.30 -5.75 -10.33
C MET A 197 1.64 -6.83 -9.47
N GLU A 198 2.44 -7.63 -8.78
CA GLU A 198 1.92 -8.48 -7.72
C GLU A 198 1.49 -7.57 -6.57
N SER A 199 0.20 -7.26 -6.51
CA SER A 199 -0.32 -6.50 -5.37
C SER A 199 -0.16 -7.34 -4.10
N PRO A 200 0.30 -6.76 -2.98
CA PRO A 200 0.44 -7.49 -1.73
C PRO A 200 -0.91 -8.07 -1.25
N VAL A 201 -2.02 -7.43 -1.63
CA VAL A 201 -3.38 -7.90 -1.37
C VAL A 201 -3.73 -9.17 -2.17
N ARG A 202 -3.28 -9.27 -3.43
CA ARG A 202 -3.48 -10.48 -4.25
C ARG A 202 -2.61 -11.63 -3.73
N ALA A 203 -1.37 -11.36 -3.36
CA ALA A 203 -0.49 -12.34 -2.72
C ALA A 203 -1.11 -12.86 -1.40
N MET A 204 -1.70 -11.96 -0.62
CA MET A 204 -2.40 -12.29 0.62
C MET A 204 -3.64 -13.16 0.40
N ARG A 205 -4.47 -12.82 -0.60
CA ARG A 205 -5.67 -13.58 -0.95
C ARG A 205 -5.35 -14.94 -1.58
N ALA A 206 -4.27 -15.03 -2.35
CA ALA A 206 -3.82 -16.27 -2.97
C ALA A 206 -3.28 -17.27 -1.94
N ASN A 207 -2.69 -16.79 -0.85
CA ASN A 207 -2.05 -17.64 0.18
C ASN A 207 -2.57 -17.32 1.60
N PRO A 208 -3.87 -17.53 1.89
CA PRO A 208 -4.44 -17.14 3.18
C PRO A 208 -3.76 -17.85 4.36
N ALA A 209 -3.33 -19.10 4.18
CA ALA A 209 -2.64 -19.90 5.20
C ALA A 209 -1.30 -19.30 5.67
N LEU A 210 -0.64 -18.45 4.86
CA LEU A 210 0.59 -17.77 5.26
C LEU A 210 0.29 -16.48 6.02
N TYR A 211 -0.65 -15.69 5.53
CA TYR A 211 -0.86 -14.32 6.02
C TYR A 211 -1.83 -14.24 7.20
N ILE A 212 -2.80 -15.16 7.32
CA ILE A 212 -3.72 -15.21 8.47
C ILE A 212 -2.96 -15.39 9.79
N PRO A 213 -2.03 -16.36 9.94
CA PRO A 213 -1.26 -16.51 11.18
C PRO A 213 -0.41 -15.29 11.53
N LEU A 214 0.16 -14.61 10.52
CA LEU A 214 0.94 -13.39 10.74
C LEU A 214 0.08 -12.26 11.32
N ILE A 215 -1.13 -12.06 10.77
CA ILE A 215 -2.09 -11.07 11.30
C ILE A 215 -2.53 -11.43 12.70
N ILE A 216 -2.86 -12.71 12.94
CA ILE A 216 -3.22 -13.18 14.28
C ILE A 216 -2.07 -12.92 15.26
N GLY A 217 -0.83 -13.17 14.87
CA GLY A 217 0.35 -12.91 15.71
C GLY A 217 0.50 -11.43 16.08
N ILE A 218 0.33 -10.52 15.11
CA ILE A 218 0.33 -9.07 15.36
C ILE A 218 -0.81 -8.68 16.31
N MET A 219 -2.03 -9.18 16.08
CA MET A 219 -3.19 -8.90 16.95
C MET A 219 -2.96 -9.41 18.37
N LEU A 220 -2.41 -10.62 18.53
CA LEU A 220 -2.07 -11.18 19.84
C LEU A 220 -0.98 -10.36 20.54
N SER A 221 0.04 -9.90 19.82
CA SER A 221 1.09 -9.06 20.39
C SER A 221 0.55 -7.72 20.91
N LEU A 222 -0.42 -7.15 20.19
CA LEU A 222 -1.11 -5.92 20.57
C LEU A 222 -2.02 -6.15 21.79
N LEU A 223 -2.74 -7.27 21.82
CA LEU A 223 -3.51 -7.70 22.98
C LEU A 223 -2.62 -7.88 24.22
N LEU A 224 -1.43 -8.46 24.07
CA LEU A 224 -0.47 -8.64 25.15
C LEU A 224 -0.01 -7.29 25.73
N PHE A 225 0.28 -6.31 24.87
CA PHE A 225 0.60 -4.94 25.31
C PHE A 225 -0.54 -4.28 26.10
N VAL A 226 -1.78 -4.44 25.66
CA VAL A 226 -2.96 -3.92 26.36
C VAL A 226 -3.12 -4.60 27.71
N LEU A 227 -3.05 -5.93 27.76
CA LEU A 227 -3.10 -6.71 29.00
C LEU A 227 -2.01 -6.24 29.98
N PHE A 228 -0.75 -6.14 29.52
CA PHE A 228 0.35 -5.61 30.32
C PHE A 228 0.03 -4.26 30.97
N GLY A 229 -0.52 -3.32 30.22
CA GLY A 229 -0.88 -2.02 30.75
C GLY A 229 -1.92 -2.07 31.87
N PHE A 230 -2.91 -2.95 31.76
CA PHE A 230 -3.90 -3.16 32.83
C PHE A 230 -3.32 -3.91 34.03
N LEU A 231 -2.42 -4.88 33.80
CA LEU A 231 -1.80 -5.67 34.87
C LEU A 231 -0.85 -4.84 35.74
N VAL A 232 0.01 -4.00 35.14
CA VAL A 232 0.94 -3.14 35.89
C VAL A 232 0.21 -2.21 36.87
N ASN A 233 -1.01 -1.80 36.54
CA ASN A 233 -1.80 -0.94 37.42
C ASN A 233 -2.38 -1.69 38.64
N ARG A 234 -2.37 -3.03 38.65
CA ARG A 234 -3.09 -3.85 39.63
C ARG A 234 -2.18 -4.46 40.70
N GLN A 235 -0.91 -4.71 40.42
CA GLN A 235 0.03 -5.35 41.36
C GLN A 235 1.45 -4.78 41.20
N ALA A 236 2.16 -4.60 42.32
CA ALA A 236 3.52 -4.06 42.35
C ALA A 236 4.61 -5.11 41.99
N ALA A 237 4.29 -6.39 42.08
CA ALA A 237 5.17 -7.51 41.70
C ALA A 237 4.32 -8.64 41.13
N ILE A 238 4.79 -9.26 40.04
CA ILE A 238 4.15 -10.42 39.40
C ILE A 238 5.22 -11.49 39.23
N GLN A 239 4.94 -12.70 39.69
CA GLN A 239 5.81 -13.85 39.53
C GLN A 239 5.49 -14.50 38.17
N VAL A 240 6.42 -14.50 37.22
CA VAL A 240 6.23 -15.14 35.92
C VAL A 240 7.11 -16.39 35.87
N GLY A 241 6.53 -17.54 36.20
CA GLY A 241 7.26 -18.79 36.35
C GLY A 241 8.24 -18.75 37.53
N LEU A 242 9.52 -19.09 37.30
CA LEU A 242 10.57 -19.11 38.34
C LEU A 242 11.22 -17.74 38.60
N VAL A 243 10.87 -16.70 37.83
CA VAL A 243 11.48 -15.37 37.94
C VAL A 243 10.50 -14.41 38.60
N LEU A 244 10.89 -13.89 39.77
CA LEU A 244 10.19 -12.83 40.46
C LEU A 244 10.59 -11.49 39.83
N PHE A 245 9.64 -10.81 39.21
CA PHE A 245 9.85 -9.44 38.75
C PHE A 245 9.39 -8.47 39.83
N GLU A 246 10.35 -8.00 40.64
CA GLU A 246 10.12 -6.99 41.69
C GLU A 246 9.85 -5.59 41.13
N SER A 247 10.12 -5.36 39.83
CA SER A 247 9.91 -4.08 39.16
C SER A 247 9.06 -4.23 37.89
N PRO A 248 8.06 -3.35 37.67
CA PRO A 248 7.26 -3.28 36.45
C PRO A 248 8.09 -3.18 35.15
N ALA A 249 9.34 -2.71 35.25
CA ALA A 249 10.26 -2.59 34.13
C ALA A 249 10.74 -3.94 33.57
N GLY A 250 10.77 -5.02 34.37
CA GLY A 250 11.13 -6.34 33.88
C GLY A 250 10.00 -7.01 33.07
N ILE A 251 8.76 -6.71 33.44
CA ILE A 251 7.57 -7.32 32.84
C ILE A 251 7.30 -6.73 31.44
N ILE A 252 7.73 -5.50 31.15
CA ILE A 252 7.59 -4.88 29.81
C ILE A 252 8.38 -5.61 28.72
N ILE A 253 9.41 -6.38 29.10
CA ILE A 253 10.24 -7.13 28.15
C ILE A 253 9.40 -8.20 27.45
N ILE A 254 8.39 -8.77 28.12
CA ILE A 254 7.51 -9.82 27.58
C ILE A 254 6.76 -9.34 26.32
N PRO A 255 5.98 -8.24 26.36
CA PRO A 255 5.32 -7.71 25.16
C PRO A 255 6.30 -7.24 24.09
N ILE A 256 7.45 -6.66 24.47
CA ILE A 256 8.48 -6.23 23.50
C ILE A 256 9.06 -7.44 22.76
N LEU A 257 9.32 -8.54 23.46
CA LEU A 257 9.85 -9.75 22.86
C LEU A 257 8.84 -10.34 21.86
N ALA A 258 7.56 -10.40 22.25
CA ALA A 258 6.48 -10.86 21.38
C ALA A 258 6.36 -10.03 20.10
N THR A 259 6.46 -8.70 20.18
CA THR A 259 6.39 -7.84 18.99
C THR A 259 7.60 -8.02 18.09
N ILE A 260 8.81 -8.11 18.64
CA ILE A 260 10.03 -8.35 17.85
C ILE A 260 9.91 -9.65 17.06
N PHE A 261 9.51 -10.76 17.70
CA PHE A 261 9.32 -12.04 17.00
C PHE A 261 8.28 -11.96 15.88
N ASN A 262 7.12 -11.36 16.14
CA ASN A 262 6.09 -11.21 15.10
C ASN A 262 6.52 -10.31 13.95
N VAL A 263 7.28 -9.23 14.23
CA VAL A 263 7.83 -8.34 13.20
C VAL A 263 8.82 -9.10 12.32
N LEU A 264 9.75 -9.85 12.92
CA LEU A 264 10.69 -10.68 12.18
C LEU A 264 9.97 -11.71 11.32
N ASN A 265 8.98 -12.42 11.87
CA ASN A 265 8.20 -13.42 11.12
C ASN A 265 7.45 -12.78 9.94
N THR A 266 6.87 -11.59 10.12
CA THR A 266 6.17 -10.87 9.05
C THR A 266 7.11 -10.46 7.91
N ILE A 267 8.38 -10.17 8.21
CA ILE A 267 9.39 -9.82 7.20
C ILE A 267 9.95 -11.07 6.49
N PHE A 268 10.27 -12.12 7.25
CA PHE A 268 10.98 -13.29 6.73
C PHE A 268 10.04 -14.32 6.07
N ALA A 269 8.86 -14.58 6.63
CA ALA A 269 7.97 -15.63 6.11
C ALA A 269 7.55 -15.41 4.65
N PRO A 270 7.13 -14.20 4.21
CA PRO A 270 6.82 -13.95 2.80
C PRO A 270 8.04 -14.02 1.88
N ARG A 271 9.23 -13.68 2.37
CA ARG A 271 10.47 -13.74 1.58
C ARG A 271 10.89 -15.18 1.31
N ILE A 272 10.80 -16.05 2.31
CA ILE A 272 11.14 -17.47 2.19
C ILE A 272 10.14 -18.19 1.28
N MET A 273 8.85 -17.78 1.31
CA MET A 273 7.79 -18.35 0.47
C MET A 273 8.08 -18.26 -1.03
N LYS A 274 8.88 -17.28 -1.47
CA LYS A 274 9.27 -17.12 -2.89
C LYS A 274 10.06 -18.32 -3.43
N ASN A 275 10.74 -19.06 -2.54
CA ASN A 275 11.49 -20.26 -2.91
C ASN A 275 10.62 -21.51 -2.75
N GLU A 276 10.33 -22.21 -3.85
CA GLU A 276 9.44 -23.37 -3.85
C GLU A 276 9.90 -24.48 -2.88
N LYS A 277 11.21 -24.69 -2.77
CA LYS A 277 11.82 -25.69 -1.88
C LYS A 277 11.66 -25.36 -0.38
N LEU A 278 11.41 -24.10 -0.02
CA LEU A 278 11.37 -23.64 1.37
C LEU A 278 9.96 -23.28 1.86
N ARG A 279 8.91 -23.57 1.08
CA ARG A 279 7.52 -23.22 1.43
C ARG A 279 7.08 -23.76 2.78
N VAL A 280 7.48 -24.98 3.13
CA VAL A 280 7.15 -25.60 4.43
C VAL A 280 7.73 -24.79 5.61
N TYR A 281 8.97 -24.33 5.50
CA TYR A 281 9.60 -23.50 6.52
C TYR A 281 8.94 -22.12 6.63
N ALA A 282 8.48 -21.55 5.51
CA ALA A 282 7.74 -20.28 5.53
C ALA A 282 6.42 -20.40 6.30
N TYR A 283 5.68 -21.50 6.15
CA TYR A 283 4.48 -21.75 6.95
C TYR A 283 4.82 -21.95 8.42
N LEU A 284 5.78 -22.82 8.75
CA LEU A 284 6.21 -23.03 10.15
C LEU A 284 6.57 -21.70 10.83
N LEU A 285 7.34 -20.85 10.14
CA LEU A 285 7.73 -19.53 10.65
C LEU A 285 6.52 -18.59 10.83
N ALA A 286 5.51 -18.66 9.99
CA ALA A 286 4.30 -17.85 10.14
C ALA A 286 3.48 -18.28 11.37
N TYR A 287 3.43 -19.57 11.69
CA TYR A 287 2.69 -20.09 12.84
C TYR A 287 3.43 -19.94 14.17
N THR A 288 4.76 -19.83 14.19
CA THR A 288 5.53 -19.64 15.44
C THR A 288 5.21 -18.30 16.12
N GLY A 289 4.95 -17.24 15.36
CA GLY A 289 4.60 -15.92 15.87
C GLY A 289 3.38 -15.91 16.80
N PRO A 290 2.19 -16.30 16.30
CA PRO A 290 1.00 -16.39 17.13
C PRO A 290 1.15 -17.41 18.27
N PHE A 291 1.85 -18.53 18.04
CA PHE A 291 2.09 -19.54 19.08
C PHE A 291 2.91 -18.97 20.25
N ILE A 292 4.03 -18.30 19.98
CA ILE A 292 4.87 -17.66 21.00
C ILE A 292 4.05 -16.60 21.74
N SER A 293 3.30 -15.78 21.01
CA SER A 293 2.51 -14.72 21.63
C SER A 293 1.41 -15.27 22.53
N PHE A 294 0.79 -16.38 22.13
CA PHE A 294 -0.22 -17.08 22.92
C PHE A 294 0.38 -17.66 24.19
N MET A 295 1.54 -18.33 24.08
CA MET A 295 2.27 -18.88 25.23
C MET A 295 2.68 -17.77 26.22
N LEU A 296 3.12 -16.60 25.73
CA LEU A 296 3.48 -15.47 26.59
C LEU A 296 2.26 -14.87 27.29
N ILE A 297 1.10 -14.78 26.61
CA ILE A 297 -0.16 -14.37 27.27
C ILE A 297 -0.54 -15.36 28.36
N LEU A 298 -0.48 -16.67 28.06
CA LEU A 298 -0.81 -17.71 29.03
C LEU A 298 0.12 -17.66 30.25
N SER A 299 1.43 -17.51 30.02
CA SER A 299 2.43 -17.34 31.07
C SER A 299 2.13 -16.13 31.96
N MET A 300 1.77 -15.02 31.34
CA MET A 300 1.39 -13.80 32.05
C MET A 300 0.11 -13.96 32.89
N LEU A 301 -0.88 -14.70 32.39
CA LEU A 301 -2.12 -14.98 33.13
C LEU A 301 -1.90 -15.98 34.27
N LEU A 302 -1.08 -17.02 34.07
CA LEU A 302 -0.74 -17.99 35.11
C LEU A 302 0.02 -17.32 36.26
N GLY A 303 0.96 -16.43 35.95
CA GLY A 303 1.66 -15.62 36.95
C GLY A 303 0.78 -14.67 37.76
N MET A 304 -0.52 -14.56 37.45
CA MET A 304 -1.48 -13.82 38.28
C MET A 304 -2.22 -14.69 39.31
N ILE A 305 -2.23 -16.02 39.12
CA ILE A 305 -3.01 -16.96 39.94
C ILE A 305 -2.20 -17.40 41.17
N GLU A 306 -0.87 -17.37 41.07
CA GLU A 306 0.08 -17.61 42.17
C GLU A 306 0.35 -16.32 42.97
#